data_AF-A0A381JD18-F1
#
_entry.id   AF-A0A381JD18-F1
#
_cell.length_a   1.000
_cell.length_b   1.000
_cell.length_c   1.000
_cell.angle_alpha   90.00
_cell.angle_beta   90.00
_cell.angle_gamma   90.00
#
_symmetry.space_group_name_H-M   'P 1'
#
loop_
_entity.id
_entity.type
_entity.pdbx_description
1 polymer ?
#
loop_
_entity_poly.entity_id
_entity_poly.type
_entity_poly.pdbx_seq_one_letter_code
_entity_poly.pdbx_strand_id
1 'polypeptide(L)'
;MRENKIHLEDKHQEVKEREDLIEGRNAVIEVLKSGKTIEQLLVAKGDKEGSITSILAMAKEKSIVVKEVDRKKLDSMSQTGSHQGVIAIVTPYIYNTIEEILEYAKEKNEDPFIIVLDEIEDPHNLGSIIRTAELCGAHGIIIPKRRSVGVTTTVYKTSAGAAEYMKIAKVTNINSAIDTLKEKGLWIYGADMNGDEYSHKVDLGGAIAIVIGNEGKGISKLTRDKCDVVVSIPMAGKLNSLNASVAAGILMYEVLKKRIEK
;
A
#
# COMPACT_ATOMS: atom_id res chain seq x y z
N MET A 1 46.35 -34.05 -1.32
CA MET A 1 46.11 -32.64 -1.71
C MET A 1 44.76 -32.52 -2.39
N ARG A 2 43.71 -32.20 -1.63
CA ARG A 2 42.45 -31.67 -2.14
C ARG A 2 41.97 -30.67 -1.09
N GLU A 3 42.13 -29.40 -1.40
CA GLU A 3 41.72 -28.28 -0.57
C GLU A 3 40.20 -28.12 -0.66
N ASN A 4 39.53 -28.17 0.49
CA ASN A 4 38.15 -27.76 0.66
C ASN A 4 38.09 -26.23 0.65
N LYS A 5 37.62 -25.65 -0.46
CA LYS A 5 37.30 -24.23 -0.55
C LYS A 5 35.85 -24.04 -0.15
N ILE A 6 35.63 -23.79 1.14
CA ILE A 6 34.33 -23.36 1.69
C ILE A 6 34.04 -21.97 1.11
N HIS A 7 33.07 -21.88 0.21
CA HIS A 7 32.45 -20.61 -0.19
C HIS A 7 31.62 -20.12 1.00
N LEU A 8 32.12 -19.09 1.68
CA LEU A 8 31.34 -18.28 2.61
C LEU A 8 30.49 -17.34 1.76
N GLU A 9 29.22 -17.69 1.56
CA GLU A 9 28.24 -16.75 1.02
C GLU A 9 27.85 -15.77 2.14
N ASP A 10 28.25 -14.51 1.96
CA ASP A 10 27.80 -13.37 2.74
C ASP A 10 26.28 -13.24 2.64
N LYS A 11 25.57 -13.72 3.66
CA LYS A 11 24.17 -13.39 3.89
C LYS A 11 24.09 -11.91 4.27
N HIS A 12 23.93 -11.04 3.28
CA HIS A 12 23.29 -9.74 3.48
C HIS A 12 21.91 -10.00 4.09
N GLN A 13 21.82 -9.89 5.43
CA GLN A 13 20.54 -9.79 6.11
C GLN A 13 19.86 -8.51 5.60
N GLU A 14 18.89 -8.67 4.70
CA GLU A 14 17.94 -7.59 4.41
C GLU A 14 17.36 -7.13 5.76
N VAL A 15 17.61 -5.88 6.12
CA VAL A 15 17.00 -5.23 7.26
C VAL A 15 15.49 -5.26 7.00
N LYS A 16 14.79 -6.19 7.69
CA LYS A 16 13.34 -6.31 7.60
C LYS A 16 12.75 -5.02 8.18
N GLU A 17 12.23 -4.15 7.31
CA GLU A 17 11.44 -2.99 7.75
C GLU A 17 10.34 -3.50 8.68
N ARG A 18 10.22 -2.89 9.86
CA ARG A 18 9.34 -3.35 10.91
C ARG A 18 8.09 -2.50 10.85
N GLU A 19 7.17 -2.93 9.98
CA GLU A 19 5.85 -2.29 9.80
C GLU A 19 4.94 -2.44 11.03
N ASP A 20 5.39 -3.19 12.04
CA ASP A 20 4.80 -3.34 13.37
C ASP A 20 5.18 -2.21 14.35
N LEU A 21 6.13 -1.32 14.02
CA LEU A 21 6.56 -0.25 14.92
C LEU A 21 5.96 1.11 14.56
N ILE A 22 5.21 1.68 15.49
CA ILE A 22 4.70 3.06 15.40
C ILE A 22 5.48 3.93 16.38
N GLU A 23 6.21 4.90 15.84
CA GLU A 23 7.15 5.71 16.59
C GLU A 23 6.65 7.14 16.81
N GLY A 24 6.89 7.68 18.02
CA GLY A 24 6.59 9.08 18.31
C GLY A 24 5.21 9.30 18.90
N ARG A 25 5.06 10.38 19.66
CA ARG A 25 3.89 10.58 20.53
C ARG A 25 2.59 10.73 19.73
N ASN A 26 2.61 11.50 18.64
CA ASN A 26 1.41 11.74 17.83
C ASN A 26 0.95 10.48 17.10
N ALA A 27 1.86 9.73 16.48
CA ALA A 27 1.54 8.49 15.79
C ALA A 27 1.02 7.42 16.76
N VAL A 28 1.62 7.34 17.96
CA VAL A 28 1.13 6.44 19.02
C VAL A 28 -0.27 6.85 19.51
N ILE A 29 -0.56 8.14 19.65
CA ILE A 29 -1.91 8.62 19.97
C ILE A 29 -2.89 8.26 18.85
N GLU A 30 -2.49 8.39 17.59
CA GLU A 30 -3.35 8.05 16.45
C GLU A 30 -3.67 6.55 16.42
N VAL A 31 -2.68 5.68 16.61
CA VAL A 31 -2.95 4.23 16.66
C VAL A 31 -3.77 3.85 17.90
N LEU A 32 -3.54 4.49 19.04
CA LEU A 32 -4.39 4.33 20.24
C LEU A 32 -5.82 4.79 20.02
N LYS A 33 -6.08 5.76 19.15
CA LYS A 33 -7.43 6.17 18.75
C LYS A 33 -8.02 5.30 17.65
N SER A 34 -7.19 4.58 16.91
CA SER A 34 -7.60 3.64 15.87
C SER A 34 -8.16 2.34 16.46
N GLY A 35 -8.73 1.49 15.60
CA GLY A 35 -9.12 0.11 15.92
C GLY A 35 -8.00 -0.92 15.75
N LYS A 36 -6.78 -0.50 15.38
CA LYS A 36 -5.67 -1.43 15.13
C LYS A 36 -5.21 -2.09 16.44
N THR A 37 -4.94 -3.39 16.38
CA THR A 37 -4.46 -4.17 17.53
C THR A 37 -3.06 -3.73 17.93
N ILE A 38 -2.93 -3.21 19.15
CA ILE A 38 -1.65 -2.85 19.77
C ILE A 38 -1.27 -3.97 20.73
N GLU A 39 -0.14 -4.62 20.46
CA GLU A 39 0.36 -5.73 21.28
C GLU A 39 0.96 -5.22 22.60
N GLN A 40 1.74 -4.13 22.52
CA GLN A 40 2.32 -3.46 23.68
C GLN A 40 2.80 -2.04 23.34
N LEU A 41 2.87 -1.19 24.37
CA LEU A 41 3.57 0.10 24.32
C LEU A 41 4.91 0.00 25.05
N LEU A 42 5.96 0.55 24.46
CA LEU A 42 7.24 0.79 25.10
C LEU A 42 7.36 2.28 25.40
N VAL A 43 7.58 2.63 26.67
CA VAL A 43 7.71 4.01 27.13
C VAL A 43 9.06 4.19 27.81
N ALA A 44 9.76 5.29 27.54
CA ALA A 44 11.03 5.58 28.20
C ALA A 44 10.83 5.80 29.70
N LYS A 45 11.69 5.20 30.53
CA LYS A 45 11.69 5.44 31.98
C LYS A 45 11.83 6.93 32.28
N GLY A 46 11.03 7.41 33.24
CA GLY A 46 11.04 8.81 33.69
C GLY A 46 10.22 9.78 32.83
N ASP A 47 9.82 9.40 31.62
CA ASP A 47 8.94 10.22 30.79
C ASP A 47 7.48 10.09 31.29
N LYS A 48 7.02 11.07 32.10
CA LYS A 48 5.65 11.08 32.68
C LYS A 48 4.88 12.38 32.46
N GLU A 49 5.39 13.26 31.61
CA GLU A 49 4.82 14.59 31.38
C GLU A 49 4.28 14.77 29.95
N GLY A 50 3.33 15.70 29.81
CA GLY A 50 2.73 16.09 28.54
C GLY A 50 1.93 14.97 27.89
N SER A 51 2.09 14.80 26.57
CA SER A 51 1.32 13.83 25.78
C SER A 51 1.55 12.37 26.18
N ILE A 52 2.62 12.03 26.90
CA ILE A 52 2.85 10.67 27.40
C ILE A 52 1.85 10.29 28.49
N THR A 53 1.44 11.23 29.35
CA THR A 53 0.40 10.98 30.36
C THR A 53 -0.92 10.59 29.69
N SER A 54 -1.29 11.26 28.60
CA SER A 54 -2.47 10.93 27.81
C SER A 54 -2.35 9.56 27.13
N ILE A 55 -1.17 9.21 26.60
CA ILE A 55 -0.88 7.89 26.02
C ILE A 55 -1.08 6.78 27.06
N LEU A 56 -0.52 6.95 28.26
CA LEU A 56 -0.66 5.97 29.36
C LEU A 56 -2.12 5.81 29.79
N ALA A 57 -2.89 6.91 29.85
CA ALA A 57 -4.31 6.87 30.17
C ALA A 57 -5.12 6.08 29.13
N MET A 58 -4.91 6.38 27.83
CA MET A 58 -5.57 5.65 26.72
C MET A 58 -5.17 4.17 26.70
N ALA A 59 -3.90 3.85 26.96
CA ALA A 59 -3.43 2.47 27.04
C ALA A 59 -4.11 1.70 28.17
N LYS A 60 -4.25 2.34 29.34
CA LYS A 60 -4.94 1.75 30.49
C LYS A 60 -6.43 1.52 30.21
N GLU A 61 -7.11 2.49 29.61
CA GLU A 61 -8.52 2.36 29.21
C GLU A 61 -8.74 1.18 28.26
N LYS A 62 -7.82 0.99 27.31
CA LYS A 62 -7.85 -0.11 26.33
C LYS A 62 -7.21 -1.41 26.81
N SER A 63 -6.79 -1.50 28.08
CA SER A 63 -6.10 -2.67 28.66
C SER A 63 -4.85 -3.11 27.87
N ILE A 64 -4.13 -2.16 27.27
CA ILE A 64 -2.90 -2.42 26.51
C ILE A 64 -1.72 -2.53 27.48
N VAL A 65 -0.87 -3.53 27.27
CA VAL A 65 0.34 -3.73 28.07
C VAL A 65 1.33 -2.58 27.83
N VAL A 66 1.74 -1.90 28.89
CA VAL A 66 2.78 -0.87 28.85
C VAL A 66 4.04 -1.38 29.54
N LYS A 67 5.18 -1.31 28.85
CA LYS A 67 6.51 -1.62 29.39
C LYS A 67 7.37 -0.37 29.44
N GLU A 68 7.83 -0.03 30.64
CA GLU A 68 8.86 0.99 30.82
C GLU A 68 10.24 0.42 30.42
N VAL A 69 10.95 1.11 29.54
CA VAL A 69 12.27 0.70 29.02
C VAL A 69 13.27 1.85 29.07
N ASP A 70 14.57 1.54 29.03
CA ASP A 70 15.60 2.58 28.91
C ASP A 70 15.55 3.24 27.53
N ARG A 71 15.87 4.53 27.44
CA ARG A 71 15.82 5.29 26.17
C ARG A 71 16.67 4.65 25.08
N LYS A 72 17.85 4.12 25.44
CA LYS A 72 18.75 3.34 24.57
C LYS A 72 18.06 2.16 23.88
N LYS A 73 17.08 1.53 24.55
CA LYS A 73 16.31 0.43 23.97
C LYS A 73 15.41 0.94 22.85
N LEU A 74 14.75 2.08 23.06
CA LEU A 74 13.95 2.74 22.03
C LEU A 74 14.84 3.17 20.86
N ASP A 75 16.00 3.78 21.13
CA ASP A 75 16.97 4.18 20.10
C ASP A 75 17.37 2.98 19.21
N SER A 76 17.62 1.81 19.82
CA SER A 76 17.98 0.58 19.08
C SER A 76 16.83 -0.04 18.27
N MET A 77 15.58 0.28 18.60
CA MET A 77 14.39 -0.24 17.92
C MET A 77 13.85 0.73 16.88
N SER A 78 14.13 2.02 17.05
CA SER A 78 13.70 3.11 16.19
C SER A 78 14.26 2.92 14.78
N GLN A 79 13.38 2.96 13.77
CA GLN A 79 13.77 2.97 12.36
C GLN A 79 13.94 4.40 11.85
N THR A 80 13.18 5.33 12.43
CA THR A 80 13.11 6.73 11.99
C THR A 80 13.91 7.71 12.85
N GLY A 81 14.44 7.26 13.99
CA GLY A 81 15.02 8.13 15.03
C GLY A 81 14.00 9.00 15.77
N SER A 82 12.70 8.91 15.44
CA SER A 82 11.67 9.87 15.85
C SER A 82 10.75 9.35 16.96
N HIS A 83 11.19 8.37 17.75
CA HIS A 83 10.36 7.72 18.78
C HIS A 83 9.88 8.65 19.92
N GLN A 84 10.56 9.77 20.22
CA GLN A 84 10.12 10.76 21.23
C GLN A 84 9.75 10.18 22.62
N GLY A 85 10.44 9.11 23.02
CA GLY A 85 10.21 8.41 24.29
C GLY A 85 9.10 7.35 24.27
N VAL A 86 8.48 7.06 23.12
CA VAL A 86 7.41 6.05 23.02
C VAL A 86 7.41 5.33 21.67
N ILE A 87 7.19 4.01 21.71
CA ILE A 87 6.96 3.18 20.53
C ILE A 87 5.77 2.27 20.82
N ALA A 88 4.80 2.20 19.91
CA ALA A 88 3.77 1.16 19.93
C ALA A 88 4.17 0.01 19.01
N ILE A 89 4.03 -1.21 19.52
CA ILE A 89 4.16 -2.44 18.73
C ILE A 89 2.75 -2.89 18.38
N VAL A 90 2.45 -2.93 17.09
CA VAL A 90 1.13 -3.27 16.54
C VAL A 90 1.21 -4.55 15.75
N THR A 91 0.11 -5.28 15.66
CA THR A 91 0.06 -6.42 14.75
C THR A 91 0.28 -5.93 13.31
N PRO A 92 1.26 -6.49 12.57
CA PRO A 92 1.57 -6.05 11.23
C PRO A 92 0.41 -6.34 10.28
N TYR A 93 0.27 -5.50 9.24
CA TYR A 93 -0.67 -5.80 8.16
C TYR A 93 -0.18 -7.05 7.40
N ILE A 94 -1.10 -7.98 7.12
CA ILE A 94 -0.78 -9.19 6.36
C ILE A 94 -1.05 -8.89 4.88
N TYR A 95 0.02 -8.74 4.11
CA TYR A 95 -0.07 -8.58 2.66
C TYR A 95 -0.29 -9.92 1.98
N ASN A 96 -0.99 -9.87 0.85
CA ASN A 96 -1.23 -11.00 -0.01
C ASN A 96 -0.15 -11.18 -1.08
N THR A 97 -0.16 -12.33 -1.73
CA THR A 97 0.58 -12.56 -2.98
C THR A 97 -0.27 -12.21 -4.20
N ILE A 98 0.35 -12.08 -5.38
CA ILE A 98 -0.39 -11.88 -6.64
C ILE A 98 -1.26 -13.11 -6.91
N GLU A 99 -0.74 -14.30 -6.62
CA GLU A 99 -1.42 -15.58 -6.79
C GLU A 99 -2.69 -15.67 -5.94
N GLU A 100 -2.65 -15.20 -4.69
CA GLU A 100 -3.83 -15.14 -3.82
C GLU A 100 -4.90 -14.16 -4.31
N ILE A 101 -4.50 -13.05 -4.93
CA ILE A 101 -5.43 -12.09 -5.55
C ILE A 101 -6.13 -12.75 -6.76
N LEU A 102 -5.36 -13.45 -7.59
CA LEU A 102 -5.89 -14.14 -8.77
C LEU A 102 -6.79 -15.33 -8.40
N GLU A 103 -6.42 -16.11 -7.39
CA GLU A 103 -7.26 -17.21 -6.92
C GLU A 103 -8.57 -16.68 -6.33
N TYR A 104 -8.56 -15.54 -5.63
CA TYR A 104 -9.78 -14.90 -5.15
C TYR A 104 -10.75 -14.49 -6.26
N ALA A 105 -10.24 -13.97 -7.38
CA ALA A 105 -11.07 -13.68 -8.56
C ALA A 105 -11.68 -14.97 -9.14
N LYS A 106 -10.89 -16.03 -9.20
CA LYS A 106 -11.31 -17.34 -9.68
C LYS A 106 -12.34 -18.01 -8.77
N GLU A 107 -12.19 -17.93 -7.45
CA GLU A 107 -13.16 -18.41 -6.46
C GLU A 107 -14.53 -17.73 -6.61
N LYS A 108 -14.52 -16.45 -7.01
CA LYS A 108 -15.74 -15.70 -7.35
C LYS A 108 -16.29 -15.97 -8.74
N ASN A 109 -15.58 -16.76 -9.57
CA ASN A 109 -15.89 -16.98 -10.97
C ASN A 109 -16.00 -15.65 -11.77
N GLU A 110 -15.09 -14.72 -11.49
CA GLU A 110 -15.01 -13.41 -12.13
C GLU A 110 -13.69 -13.26 -12.91
N ASP A 111 -13.74 -12.48 -13.99
CA ASP A 111 -12.52 -12.03 -14.67
C ASP A 111 -11.70 -11.14 -13.70
N PRO A 112 -10.38 -11.38 -13.50
CA PRO A 112 -9.56 -10.57 -12.60
C PRO A 112 -9.60 -9.08 -12.91
N PHE A 113 -9.68 -8.26 -11.85
CA PHE A 113 -9.59 -6.80 -11.93
C PHE A 113 -8.62 -6.32 -10.88
N ILE A 114 -7.44 -5.85 -11.30
CA ILE A 114 -6.35 -5.52 -10.38
C ILE A 114 -5.92 -4.06 -10.57
N ILE A 115 -5.60 -3.39 -9.48
CA ILE A 115 -5.01 -2.04 -9.53
C ILE A 115 -3.53 -2.16 -9.19
N VAL A 116 -2.66 -1.59 -10.02
CA VAL A 116 -1.22 -1.55 -9.81
C VAL A 116 -0.82 -0.12 -9.55
N LEU A 117 -0.21 0.15 -8.41
CA LEU A 117 0.18 1.51 -8.01
C LEU A 117 1.70 1.65 -8.16
N ASP A 118 2.12 2.58 -9.01
CA ASP A 118 3.53 2.90 -9.26
C ASP A 118 3.89 4.18 -8.50
N GLU A 119 4.67 4.01 -7.42
CA GLU A 119 5.19 5.10 -6.58
C GLU A 119 4.12 6.02 -5.91
N ILE A 120 3.04 5.45 -5.34
CA ILE A 120 2.08 6.21 -4.50
C ILE A 120 2.60 6.33 -3.07
N GLU A 121 3.00 7.55 -2.67
CA GLU A 121 3.62 7.84 -1.37
C GLU A 121 2.68 8.49 -0.35
N ASP A 122 1.59 9.13 -0.79
CA ASP A 122 0.64 9.78 0.12
C ASP A 122 -0.37 8.77 0.70
N PRO A 123 -0.44 8.57 2.04
CA PRO A 123 -1.43 7.69 2.68
C PRO A 123 -2.88 8.06 2.36
N HIS A 124 -3.19 9.34 2.13
CA HIS A 124 -4.54 9.77 1.78
C HIS A 124 -4.95 9.30 0.39
N ASN A 125 -4.01 9.36 -0.57
CA ASN A 125 -4.22 8.82 -1.91
C ASN A 125 -4.38 7.30 -1.88
N LEU A 126 -3.48 6.57 -1.19
CA LEU A 126 -3.61 5.12 -1.10
C LEU A 126 -4.93 4.70 -0.44
N GLY A 127 -5.32 5.33 0.67
CA GLY A 127 -6.58 5.02 1.34
C GLY A 127 -7.81 5.28 0.46
N SER A 128 -7.82 6.41 -0.26
CA SER A 128 -8.89 6.74 -1.21
C SER A 128 -8.97 5.74 -2.36
N ILE A 129 -7.81 5.34 -2.92
CA ILE A 129 -7.74 4.32 -3.98
C ILE A 129 -8.24 2.97 -3.48
N ILE A 130 -7.81 2.52 -2.29
CA ILE A 130 -8.28 1.26 -1.69
C ILE A 130 -9.80 1.26 -1.57
N ARG A 131 -10.37 2.36 -1.07
CA ARG A 131 -11.81 2.50 -0.92
C ARG A 131 -12.54 2.43 -2.26
N THR A 132 -12.07 3.15 -3.26
CA THR A 132 -12.72 3.15 -4.58
C THR A 132 -12.56 1.80 -5.29
N ALA A 133 -11.40 1.15 -5.15
CA ALA A 133 -11.15 -0.18 -5.69
C ALA A 133 -12.11 -1.21 -5.11
N GLU A 134 -12.34 -1.17 -3.79
CA GLU A 134 -13.29 -2.06 -3.12
C GLU A 134 -14.72 -1.84 -3.64
N LEU A 135 -15.15 -0.58 -3.72
CA LEU A 135 -16.48 -0.22 -4.25
C LEU A 135 -16.68 -0.58 -5.73
N CYS A 136 -15.60 -0.60 -6.52
CA CYS A 136 -15.65 -0.95 -7.95
C CYS A 136 -15.47 -2.45 -8.21
N GLY A 137 -15.34 -3.27 -7.17
CA GLY A 137 -15.18 -4.73 -7.32
C GLY A 137 -13.79 -5.13 -7.80
N ALA A 138 -12.76 -4.35 -7.52
CA ALA A 138 -11.38 -4.79 -7.75
C ALA A 138 -11.06 -5.98 -6.82
N HIS A 139 -10.32 -6.94 -7.36
CA HIS A 139 -9.93 -8.16 -6.67
C HIS A 139 -8.68 -7.96 -5.80
N GLY A 140 -7.83 -7.00 -6.17
CA GLY A 140 -6.68 -6.66 -5.37
C GLY A 140 -5.90 -5.46 -5.87
N ILE A 141 -4.99 -5.01 -5.03
CA ILE A 141 -4.09 -3.89 -5.29
C ILE A 141 -2.65 -4.36 -5.14
N ILE A 142 -1.79 -3.95 -6.07
CA ILE A 142 -0.35 -4.22 -6.02
C ILE A 142 0.38 -2.90 -5.76
N ILE A 143 1.24 -2.89 -4.74
CA ILE A 143 2.09 -1.75 -4.37
C ILE A 143 3.57 -2.18 -4.27
N PRO A 144 4.54 -1.31 -4.55
CA PRO A 144 5.95 -1.64 -4.39
C PRO A 144 6.35 -1.60 -2.90
N LYS A 145 7.37 -2.39 -2.54
CA LYS A 145 7.96 -2.37 -1.18
C LYS A 145 8.65 -1.05 -0.84
N ARG A 146 9.16 -0.33 -1.83
CA ARG A 146 9.91 0.93 -1.66
C ARG A 146 9.23 2.03 -2.46
N ARG A 147 9.43 3.28 -2.03
CA ARG A 147 8.84 4.47 -2.65
C ARG A 147 7.32 4.41 -2.76
N SER A 148 6.69 3.74 -1.80
CA SER A 148 5.25 3.72 -1.67
C SER A 148 4.87 3.60 -0.21
N VAL A 149 3.71 4.14 0.14
CA VAL A 149 3.14 4.02 1.47
C VAL A 149 2.53 2.62 1.64
N GLY A 150 2.78 1.99 2.79
CA GLY A 150 2.13 0.74 3.17
C GLY A 150 0.75 0.96 3.80
N VAL A 151 0.11 -0.11 4.27
CA VAL A 151 -1.17 -0.01 4.99
C VAL A 151 -0.93 0.47 6.43
N THR A 152 -0.86 1.79 6.59
CA THR A 152 -0.71 2.46 7.88
C THR A 152 -2.07 2.74 8.55
N THR A 153 -2.06 3.22 9.79
CA THR A 153 -3.29 3.68 10.48
C THR A 153 -4.02 4.79 9.73
N THR A 154 -3.27 5.70 9.12
CA THR A 154 -3.83 6.78 8.30
C THR A 154 -4.51 6.22 7.04
N VAL A 155 -3.89 5.23 6.39
CA VAL A 155 -4.49 4.53 5.24
C VAL A 155 -5.79 3.82 5.64
N TYR A 156 -5.79 3.09 6.76
CA TYR A 156 -6.99 2.44 7.30
C TYR A 156 -8.15 3.42 7.54
N LYS A 157 -7.83 4.59 8.12
CA LYS A 157 -8.83 5.62 8.40
C LYS A 157 -9.37 6.25 7.12
N THR A 158 -8.47 6.59 6.19
CA THR A 158 -8.84 7.26 4.93
C THR A 158 -9.56 6.32 3.98
N SER A 159 -9.30 5.01 4.03
CA SER A 159 -10.03 3.99 3.29
C SER A 159 -11.41 3.67 3.86
N ALA A 160 -11.82 4.29 4.97
CA ALA A 160 -13.09 4.01 5.66
C ALA A 160 -13.32 2.51 5.93
N GLY A 161 -12.25 1.77 6.30
CA GLY A 161 -12.30 0.33 6.60
C GLY A 161 -12.18 -0.60 5.38
N ALA A 162 -12.18 -0.10 4.14
CA ALA A 162 -12.05 -0.93 2.94
C ALA A 162 -10.75 -1.77 2.89
N ALA A 163 -9.68 -1.32 3.56
CA ALA A 163 -8.41 -2.04 3.66
C ALA A 163 -8.50 -3.40 4.39
N GLU A 164 -9.59 -3.67 5.12
CA GLU A 164 -9.85 -4.99 5.75
C GLU A 164 -10.34 -6.04 4.73
N TYR A 165 -10.98 -5.60 3.65
CA TYR A 165 -11.60 -6.48 2.65
C TYR A 165 -10.80 -6.55 1.35
N MET A 166 -10.03 -5.50 1.05
CA MET A 166 -9.19 -5.44 -0.13
C MET A 166 -7.92 -6.26 0.04
N LYS A 167 -7.65 -7.17 -0.91
CA LYS A 167 -6.37 -7.89 -0.95
C LYS A 167 -5.28 -6.97 -1.48
N ILE A 168 -4.20 -6.81 -0.72
CA ILE A 168 -3.10 -5.92 -1.09
C ILE A 168 -1.79 -6.70 -1.13
N ALA A 169 -1.14 -6.73 -2.29
CA ALA A 169 0.15 -7.37 -2.48
C ALA A 169 1.30 -6.36 -2.50
N LYS A 170 2.38 -6.70 -1.80
CA LYS A 170 3.63 -5.92 -1.79
C LYS A 170 4.71 -6.59 -2.62
N VAL A 171 5.13 -5.94 -3.70
CA VAL A 171 6.11 -6.49 -4.65
C VAL A 171 7.43 -5.74 -4.60
N THR A 172 8.53 -6.44 -4.87
CA THR A 172 9.85 -5.80 -4.96
C THR A 172 9.98 -4.94 -6.22
N ASN A 173 9.34 -5.35 -7.33
CA ASN A 173 9.42 -4.67 -8.62
C ASN A 173 8.06 -4.73 -9.34
N ILE A 174 7.45 -3.57 -9.59
CA ILE A 174 6.16 -3.44 -10.29
C ILE A 174 6.26 -3.97 -11.73
N ASN A 175 7.38 -3.74 -12.41
CA ASN A 175 7.55 -4.20 -13.79
C ASN A 175 7.59 -5.73 -13.90
N SER A 176 8.15 -6.42 -12.91
CA SER A 176 8.10 -7.89 -12.86
C SER A 176 6.70 -8.38 -12.51
N ALA A 177 5.98 -7.68 -11.62
CA ALA A 177 4.59 -7.99 -11.32
C ALA A 177 3.70 -7.85 -12.56
N ILE A 178 3.90 -6.80 -13.37
CA ILE A 178 3.20 -6.62 -14.65
C ILE A 178 3.46 -7.80 -15.60
N ASP A 179 4.71 -8.25 -15.75
CA ASP A 179 5.02 -9.43 -16.59
C ASP A 179 4.24 -10.66 -16.10
N THR A 180 4.23 -10.91 -14.79
CA THR A 180 3.47 -12.02 -14.19
C THR A 180 1.97 -11.90 -14.49
N LEU A 181 1.37 -10.71 -14.41
CA LEU A 181 -0.04 -10.52 -14.75
C LEU A 181 -0.32 -10.82 -16.23
N LYS A 182 0.58 -10.42 -17.14
CA LYS A 182 0.45 -10.70 -18.58
C LYS A 182 0.57 -12.18 -18.89
N GLU A 183 1.50 -12.89 -18.23
CA GLU A 183 1.63 -14.34 -18.34
C GLU A 183 0.36 -15.08 -17.87
N LYS A 184 -0.41 -14.46 -16.98
CA LYS A 184 -1.72 -14.96 -16.49
C LYS A 184 -2.90 -14.51 -17.35
N GLY A 185 -2.64 -13.82 -18.47
CA GLY A 185 -3.66 -13.43 -19.45
C GLY A 185 -4.39 -12.13 -19.12
N LEU A 186 -3.88 -11.31 -18.19
CA LEU A 186 -4.46 -9.99 -17.92
C LEU A 186 -3.96 -8.97 -18.94
N TRP A 187 -4.87 -8.12 -19.41
CA TRP A 187 -4.54 -6.96 -20.23
C TRP A 187 -4.16 -5.77 -19.36
N ILE A 188 -3.07 -5.08 -19.68
CA ILE A 188 -2.50 -4.04 -18.82
C ILE A 188 -2.76 -2.65 -19.41
N TYR A 189 -3.51 -1.83 -18.68
CA TYR A 189 -3.80 -0.45 -19.05
C TYR A 189 -3.01 0.52 -18.17
N GLY A 190 -2.14 1.32 -18.77
CA GLY A 190 -1.42 2.38 -18.07
C GLY A 190 -2.19 3.68 -18.09
N ALA A 191 -2.29 4.38 -16.95
CA ALA A 191 -2.87 5.73 -16.90
C ALA A 191 -1.78 6.79 -17.08
N ASP A 192 -1.84 7.56 -18.15
CA ASP A 192 -0.94 8.69 -18.39
C ASP A 192 -1.65 9.83 -19.11
N MET A 193 -1.20 11.07 -18.88
CA MET A 193 -1.71 12.24 -19.59
C MET A 193 -1.43 12.17 -21.10
N ASN A 194 -0.31 11.57 -21.48
CA ASN A 194 0.10 11.32 -22.86
C ASN A 194 -0.25 9.89 -23.29
N GLY A 195 -1.46 9.46 -22.94
CA GLY A 195 -2.02 8.19 -23.37
C GLY A 195 -2.26 8.15 -24.88
N ASP A 196 -2.20 6.94 -25.43
CA ASP A 196 -2.37 6.68 -26.86
C ASP A 196 -3.86 6.82 -27.26
N GLU A 197 -4.78 6.55 -26.33
CA GLU A 197 -6.23 6.67 -26.52
C GLU A 197 -6.93 7.27 -25.29
N TYR A 198 -8.18 7.72 -25.47
CA TYR A 198 -9.01 8.12 -24.33
C TYR A 198 -9.64 6.91 -23.65
N SER A 199 -9.65 6.91 -22.32
CA SER A 199 -10.10 5.78 -21.50
C SER A 199 -11.51 5.28 -21.85
N HIS A 200 -12.46 6.19 -22.08
CA HIS A 200 -13.84 5.86 -22.48
C HIS A 200 -14.00 5.26 -23.88
N LYS A 201 -12.96 5.26 -24.72
CA LYS A 201 -12.99 4.69 -26.08
C LYS A 201 -12.38 3.29 -26.14
N VAL A 202 -11.71 2.86 -25.08
CA VAL A 202 -11.03 1.57 -25.03
C VAL A 202 -11.95 0.56 -24.37
N ASP A 203 -11.90 -0.69 -24.83
CA ASP A 203 -12.58 -1.78 -24.13
C ASP A 203 -11.81 -2.11 -22.85
N LEU A 204 -12.44 -1.82 -21.71
CA LEU A 204 -11.94 -2.11 -20.37
C LEU A 204 -12.64 -3.33 -19.74
N GLY A 205 -13.17 -4.23 -20.57
CA GLY A 205 -13.77 -5.50 -20.16
C GLY A 205 -12.75 -6.63 -19.98
N GLY A 206 -13.20 -7.74 -19.38
CA GLY A 206 -12.39 -8.95 -19.24
C GLY A 206 -11.39 -8.90 -18.07
N ALA A 207 -10.36 -9.76 -18.16
CA ALA A 207 -9.29 -9.87 -17.17
C ALA A 207 -8.28 -8.74 -17.38
N ILE A 208 -8.21 -7.78 -16.46
CA ILE A 208 -7.45 -6.55 -16.67
C ILE A 208 -6.70 -6.09 -15.42
N ALA A 209 -5.65 -5.29 -15.64
CA ALA A 209 -5.01 -4.50 -14.61
C ALA A 209 -4.86 -3.03 -15.03
N ILE A 210 -5.14 -2.10 -14.12
CA ILE A 210 -4.93 -0.66 -14.32
C ILE A 210 -3.71 -0.21 -13.53
N VAL A 211 -2.75 0.40 -14.22
CA VAL A 211 -1.54 0.97 -13.61
C VAL A 211 -1.73 2.47 -13.40
N ILE A 212 -1.65 2.90 -12.15
CA ILE A 212 -1.73 4.31 -11.74
C ILE A 212 -0.37 4.76 -11.24
N GLY A 213 0.17 5.80 -11.86
CA GLY A 213 1.47 6.36 -11.49
C GLY A 213 1.42 7.45 -10.43
N ASN A 214 2.60 7.92 -10.08
CA ASN A 214 2.81 9.02 -9.15
C ASN A 214 2.21 10.33 -9.66
N GLU A 215 1.78 11.18 -8.72
CA GLU A 215 1.24 12.49 -9.05
C GLU A 215 2.27 13.39 -9.75
N GLY A 216 1.89 13.89 -10.93
CA GLY A 216 2.72 14.80 -11.72
C GLY A 216 3.71 14.13 -12.66
N LYS A 217 4.29 12.98 -12.30
CA LYS A 217 5.19 12.22 -13.19
C LYS A 217 4.48 11.18 -14.05
N GLY A 218 3.29 10.73 -13.65
CA GLY A 218 2.60 9.62 -14.30
C GLY A 218 3.32 8.30 -14.02
N ILE A 219 3.10 7.31 -14.88
CA ILE A 219 3.77 6.01 -14.80
C ILE A 219 5.22 6.12 -15.27
N SER A 220 6.12 5.31 -14.71
CA SER A 220 7.51 5.31 -15.16
C SER A 220 7.62 4.91 -16.64
N LYS A 221 8.66 5.36 -17.36
CA LYS A 221 8.86 4.97 -18.78
C LYS A 221 8.88 3.45 -18.97
N LEU A 222 9.55 2.72 -18.09
CA LEU A 222 9.61 1.27 -18.15
C LEU A 222 8.23 0.63 -17.91
N THR A 223 7.46 1.19 -16.98
CA THR A 223 6.08 0.79 -16.72
C THR A 223 5.20 1.03 -17.94
N ARG A 224 5.33 2.21 -18.60
CA ARG A 224 4.62 2.58 -19.82
C ARG A 224 4.88 1.59 -20.95
N ASP A 225 6.15 1.24 -21.19
CA ASP A 225 6.56 0.32 -22.26
C ASP A 225 6.04 -1.12 -22.06
N LYS A 226 5.59 -1.47 -20.85
CA LYS A 226 5.00 -2.79 -20.54
C LYS A 226 3.48 -2.82 -20.62
N CYS A 227 2.82 -1.66 -20.56
CA CYS A 227 1.38 -1.56 -20.73
C CYS A 227 1.00 -1.98 -22.15
N ASP A 228 -0.11 -2.69 -22.28
CA ASP A 228 -0.66 -3.05 -23.59
C ASP A 228 -1.32 -1.83 -24.26
N VAL A 229 -1.93 -0.96 -23.47
CA VAL A 229 -2.49 0.33 -23.90
C VAL A 229 -2.22 1.37 -22.82
N VAL A 230 -1.82 2.58 -23.22
CA VAL A 230 -1.78 3.73 -22.32
C VAL A 230 -3.01 4.58 -22.57
N VAL A 231 -3.85 4.77 -21.55
CA VAL A 231 -5.08 5.55 -21.64
C VAL A 231 -4.93 6.90 -20.96
N SER A 232 -5.60 7.91 -21.52
CA SER A 232 -5.71 9.25 -20.96
C SER A 232 -7.17 9.56 -20.59
N ILE A 233 -7.35 10.33 -19.51
CA ILE A 233 -8.66 10.84 -19.11
C ILE A 233 -8.86 12.19 -19.83
N PRO A 234 -9.98 12.38 -20.55
CA PRO A 234 -10.22 13.64 -21.24
C PRO A 234 -10.35 14.81 -20.25
N MET A 235 -9.66 15.91 -20.55
CA MET A 235 -9.66 17.15 -19.75
C MET A 235 -10.06 18.34 -20.61
N ALA A 236 -10.95 19.19 -20.10
CA ALA A 236 -11.44 20.39 -20.79
C ALA A 236 -10.96 21.71 -20.16
N GLY A 237 -10.14 21.63 -19.10
CA GLY A 237 -9.64 22.77 -18.34
C GLY A 237 -8.26 23.24 -18.77
N LYS A 238 -7.72 24.22 -18.02
CA LYS A 238 -6.35 24.74 -18.21
C LYS A 238 -5.30 23.93 -17.45
N LEU A 239 -5.73 23.13 -16.47
CA LEU A 239 -4.84 22.23 -15.73
C LEU A 239 -4.57 21.00 -16.58
N ASN A 240 -3.39 20.43 -16.39
CA ASN A 240 -2.91 19.32 -17.18
C ASN A 240 -2.92 17.98 -16.41
N SER A 241 -3.23 17.94 -15.12
CA SER A 241 -3.20 16.68 -14.35
C SER A 241 -4.34 16.59 -13.34
N LEU A 242 -4.65 15.36 -12.96
CA LEU A 242 -5.56 15.01 -11.88
C LEU A 242 -4.76 14.47 -10.69
N ASN A 243 -5.31 14.58 -9.49
CA ASN A 243 -4.84 13.82 -8.34
C ASN A 243 -4.92 12.31 -8.65
N ALA A 244 -3.95 11.53 -8.17
CA ALA A 244 -3.82 10.12 -8.53
C ALA A 244 -5.05 9.30 -8.10
N SER A 245 -5.60 9.58 -6.92
CA SER A 245 -6.81 8.87 -6.44
C SER A 245 -8.05 9.21 -7.25
N VAL A 246 -8.15 10.45 -7.75
CA VAL A 246 -9.25 10.87 -8.64
C VAL A 246 -9.14 10.20 -10.00
N ALA A 247 -7.94 10.18 -10.60
CA ALA A 247 -7.71 9.51 -11.88
C ALA A 247 -8.00 8.00 -11.77
N ALA A 248 -7.49 7.35 -10.71
CA ALA A 248 -7.77 5.97 -10.42
C ALA A 248 -9.28 5.71 -10.30
N GLY A 249 -9.99 6.57 -9.56
CA GLY A 249 -11.44 6.46 -9.41
C GLY A 249 -12.20 6.53 -10.74
N ILE A 250 -11.88 7.50 -11.60
CA ILE A 250 -12.52 7.63 -12.92
C ILE A 250 -12.33 6.34 -13.74
N LEU A 251 -11.11 5.84 -13.83
CA LEU A 251 -10.80 4.64 -14.61
C LEU A 251 -11.46 3.39 -14.02
N MET A 252 -11.45 3.23 -12.69
CA MET A 252 -12.12 2.10 -12.04
C MET A 252 -13.64 2.11 -12.28
N TYR A 253 -14.28 3.29 -12.30
CA TYR A 253 -15.69 3.40 -12.64
C TYR A 253 -15.99 3.13 -14.12
N GLU A 254 -15.05 3.41 -15.04
CA GLU A 254 -15.20 3.01 -16.44
C GLU A 254 -15.18 1.48 -16.60
N VAL A 255 -14.28 0.79 -15.88
CA VAL A 255 -14.27 -0.69 -15.80
C VAL A 255 -15.58 -1.20 -15.22
N LEU A 256 -16.03 -0.65 -14.09
CA LEU A 256 -17.27 -1.08 -13.44
C LEU A 256 -18.45 -0.97 -14.40
N LYS A 257 -18.60 0.16 -15.10
CA LYS A 257 -19.66 0.35 -16.12
C LYS A 257 -19.62 -0.74 -17.18
N LYS A 258 -18.42 -1.08 -17.69
CA LYS A 258 -18.28 -2.16 -18.68
C LYS A 258 -18.63 -3.54 -18.13
N ARG A 259 -18.34 -3.80 -16.86
CA ARG A 259 -18.67 -5.08 -16.20
C ARG A 259 -20.17 -5.25 -15.94
N ILE A 260 -20.89 -4.18 -15.60
CA ILE A 260 -22.35 -4.24 -15.38
C ILE A 260 -23.18 -4.21 -16.67
N GLU A 261 -22.57 -3.82 -17.80
CA GLU A 261 -23.21 -3.84 -19.12
C GLU A 261 -23.20 -5.26 -19.77
N LYS A 262 -22.46 -6.22 -19.21
CA LYS A 262 -22.48 -7.64 -19.61
C LYS A 262 -23.68 -8.38 -19.02
#